data_AF-X1G9B0-F1
#
_entry.id   AF-X1G9B0-F1
#
_cell.length_a   1.000
_cell.length_b   1.000
_cell.length_c   1.000
_cell.angle_alpha   90.00
_cell.angle_beta   90.00
_cell.angle_gamma   90.00
#
_symmetry.space_group_name_H-M   'P 1'
#
loop_
_entity.id
_entity.type
_entity.pdbx_description
1 polymer ?
#
loop_
_entity_poly.entity_id
_entity_poly.type
_entity_poly.pdbx_seq_one_letter_code
_entity_poly.pdbx_strand_id
1 'polypeptide(L)'
;MKSAIEELEAKARAAKAASRKMAYLSAEVKNNALHNISNDLLAKKDGILAANQIDYQEAEASGMSAAMLDRLYGNPIPCIP
;
A
#
# COMPACT_ATOMS: atom_id res chain seq x y z
N MET A 1 17.42 -9.36 15.56
CA MET A 1 17.98 -8.33 14.64
C MET A 1 18.52 -8.89 13.33
N LYS A 2 19.18 -10.06 13.26
CA LYS A 2 19.65 -10.63 11.97
C LYS A 2 18.56 -10.78 10.91
N SER A 3 17.33 -11.16 11.28
CA SER A 3 16.24 -11.37 10.33
C SER A 3 15.75 -10.12 9.59
N ALA A 4 15.76 -8.94 10.23
CA ALA A 4 15.28 -7.71 9.60
C ALA A 4 16.23 -7.22 8.50
N ILE A 5 17.54 -7.38 8.71
CA ILE A 5 18.57 -7.06 7.70
C ILE A 5 18.48 -8.06 6.54
N GLU A 6 18.33 -9.36 6.84
CA GLU A 6 18.16 -10.40 5.83
C GLU A 6 16.89 -10.19 4.99
N GLU A 7 15.77 -9.83 5.61
CA GLU A 7 14.51 -9.50 4.91
C GLU A 7 14.67 -8.26 4.02
N LEU A 8 15.32 -7.21 4.53
CA LEU A 8 15.60 -5.99 3.79
C LEU A 8 16.48 -6.28 2.58
N GLU A 9 17.55 -7.06 2.74
CA GLU A 9 18.43 -7.46 1.64
C GLU A 9 17.71 -8.29 0.58
N ALA A 10 16.81 -9.19 1.00
CA ALA A 10 16.00 -10.00 0.09
C ALA A 10 15.05 -9.11 -0.74
N LYS A 11 14.32 -8.19 -0.09
CA LYS A 11 13.44 -7.21 -0.75
C LYS A 11 14.23 -6.31 -1.70
N ALA A 12 15.41 -5.83 -1.29
CA ALA A 12 16.25 -4.98 -2.13
C ALA A 12 16.78 -5.70 -3.37
N ARG A 13 17.23 -6.95 -3.23
CA ARG A 13 17.68 -7.79 -4.36
C ARG A 13 16.54 -8.04 -5.36
N ALA A 14 15.35 -8.38 -4.85
CA ALA A 14 14.16 -8.58 -5.68
C ALA A 14 13.76 -7.29 -6.42
N ALA A 15 13.71 -6.16 -5.72
CA ALA A 15 13.39 -4.85 -6.32
C ALA A 15 14.41 -4.46 -7.41
N LYS A 16 15.70 -4.67 -7.17
CA LYS A 16 16.77 -4.40 -8.16
C LYS A 16 16.66 -5.29 -9.40
N ALA A 17 16.24 -6.54 -9.26
CA ALA A 17 16.00 -7.42 -10.40
C ALA A 17 14.75 -6.98 -11.19
N ALA A 18 13.67 -6.62 -10.49
CA ALA A 18 12.42 -6.16 -11.10
C ALA A 18 12.57 -4.81 -11.83
N SER A 19 13.36 -3.87 -11.29
CA SER A 19 13.54 -2.53 -11.86
C SER A 19 14.10 -2.57 -13.28
N ARG A 20 15.01 -3.51 -13.57
CA ARG A 20 15.56 -3.72 -14.92
C ARG A 20 14.46 -4.05 -15.92
N LYS A 21 13.55 -4.96 -15.56
CA LYS A 21 12.41 -5.32 -16.42
C LYS A 21 11.46 -4.13 -16.60
N MET A 22 11.12 -3.45 -15.51
CA MET A 22 10.23 -2.29 -15.50
C MET A 22 10.73 -1.14 -16.38
N ALA A 23 12.05 -0.92 -16.45
CA ALA A 23 12.67 0.11 -17.27
C ALA A 23 12.38 -0.07 -18.77
N TYR A 24 12.30 -1.31 -19.25
CA TYR A 24 12.07 -1.62 -20.67
C TYR A 24 10.59 -1.79 -21.05
N LEU A 25 9.66 -1.76 -20.09
CA LEU A 25 8.23 -1.85 -20.40
C LEU A 25 7.74 -0.58 -21.12
N SER A 26 6.86 -0.77 -22.10
CA SER A 26 6.19 0.32 -22.80
C SER A 26 5.29 1.13 -21.86
N ALA A 27 4.99 2.37 -22.24
CA ALA A 27 4.04 3.20 -21.52
C ALA A 27 2.65 2.56 -21.44
N GLU A 28 2.21 1.89 -22.51
CA GLU A 28 0.92 1.19 -22.57
C GLU A 28 0.80 0.11 -21.49
N VAL A 29 1.82 -0.76 -21.35
CA VAL A 29 1.82 -1.80 -20.32
C VAL A 29 1.79 -1.19 -18.92
N LYS A 30 2.53 -0.11 -18.70
CA LYS A 30 2.53 0.61 -17.41
C LYS A 30 1.16 1.22 -17.10
N ASN A 31 0.51 1.84 -18.08
CA ASN A 31 -0.80 2.44 -17.91
C ASN A 31 -1.88 1.38 -17.64
N ASN A 32 -1.84 0.25 -18.35
CA ASN A 32 -2.76 -0.87 -18.09
C ASN A 32 -2.57 -1.43 -16.67
N ALA A 33 -1.32 -1.53 -16.19
CA ALA A 33 -1.06 -1.93 -14.81
C ALA A 33 -1.65 -0.95 -13.79
N LEU A 34 -1.54 0.37 -14.03
CA LEU A 34 -2.15 1.40 -13.16
C LEU A 34 -3.68 1.32 -13.14
N HIS A 35 -4.32 1.13 -14.30
CA HIS A 35 -5.77 0.94 -14.37
C HIS A 35 -6.22 -0.32 -13.62
N ASN A 36 -5.48 -1.43 -13.76
CA ASN A 36 -5.76 -2.66 -13.02
C ASN A 36 -5.62 -2.44 -11.51
N ILE A 37 -4.58 -1.74 -11.05
CA ILE A 37 -4.41 -1.39 -9.63
C ILE A 37 -5.62 -0.57 -9.15
N SER A 38 -6.05 0.45 -9.90
CA SER A 38 -7.21 1.26 -9.53
C SER A 38 -8.49 0.43 -9.42
N ASN A 39 -8.74 -0.46 -10.38
CA ASN A 39 -9.92 -1.32 -10.38
C ASN A 39 -9.88 -2.30 -9.19
N ASP A 40 -8.71 -2.88 -8.91
CA ASP A 40 -8.51 -3.78 -7.78
C ASP A 40 -8.71 -3.09 -6.44
N LEU A 41 -8.24 -1.86 -6.28
CA LEU A 41 -8.45 -1.06 -5.07
C LEU A 41 -9.95 -0.83 -4.81
N LEU A 42 -10.72 -0.53 -5.87
CA LEU A 42 -12.16 -0.36 -5.75
C LEU A 42 -12.86 -1.70 -5.45
N ALA A 43 -12.49 -2.78 -6.14
CA ALA A 43 -13.08 -4.10 -5.95
C ALA A 43 -12.78 -4.70 -4.56
N LYS A 44 -11.62 -4.36 -3.97
CA LYS A 44 -11.17 -4.87 -2.67
C LYS A 44 -11.34 -3.83 -1.54
N LYS A 45 -12.05 -2.74 -1.79
CA LYS A 45 -12.22 -1.61 -0.87
C LYS A 45 -12.59 -2.06 0.53
N ASP A 46 -13.63 -2.88 0.67
CA ASP A 46 -14.14 -3.28 1.98
C ASP A 46 -13.10 -4.07 2.80
N GLY A 47 -12.30 -4.91 2.13
CA GLY A 47 -11.20 -5.64 2.79
C GLY A 47 -10.06 -4.72 3.22
N ILE A 48 -9.73 -3.72 2.41
CA ILE A 48 -8.71 -2.72 2.74
C ILE A 48 -9.16 -1.88 3.95
N LEU A 49 -10.42 -1.45 3.96
CA LEU A 49 -11.01 -0.69 5.06
C LEU A 49 -11.08 -1.51 6.35
N ALA A 50 -11.47 -2.77 6.26
CA ALA A 50 -11.49 -3.68 7.41
C ALA A 50 -10.09 -3.88 8.01
N ALA A 51 -9.06 -4.04 7.17
CA ALA A 51 -7.68 -4.14 7.63
C ALA A 51 -7.21 -2.84 8.30
N ASN A 52 -7.46 -1.68 7.68
CA ASN A 52 -7.10 -0.39 8.25
C ASN A 52 -7.82 -0.09 9.58
N GLN A 53 -9.04 -0.59 9.76
CA GLN A 53 -9.77 -0.43 11.02
C GLN A 53 -9.10 -1.19 12.18
N ILE A 54 -8.47 -2.33 11.91
CA ILE A 54 -7.67 -3.08 12.88
C ILE A 54 -6.43 -2.24 13.24
N ASP A 55 -5.71 -1.75 12.23
CA ASP A 55 -4.53 -0.88 12.43
C ASP A 55 -4.88 0.36 13.26
N TYR A 56 -6.03 0.97 12.99
CA TYR A 56 -6.51 2.13 13.73
C TYR A 56 -6.74 1.81 15.22
N GLN A 57 -7.41 0.69 15.51
CA GLN A 57 -7.68 0.27 16.89
C GLN A 57 -6.39 -0.02 17.65
N GLU A 58 -5.42 -0.69 17.02
CA GLU A 58 -4.11 -0.95 17.60
C GLU A 58 -3.35 0.36 17.87
N ALA A 59 -3.39 1.29 16.92
CA ALA A 59 -2.70 2.57 17.06
C ALA A 59 -3.34 3.45 18.15
N GLU A 60 -4.67 3.48 18.24
CA GLU A 60 -5.41 4.17 19.31
C GLU A 60 -5.04 3.58 20.68
N ALA A 61 -5.05 2.25 20.80
CA ALA A 61 -4.66 1.55 22.03
C ALA A 61 -3.19 1.79 22.42
N SER A 62 -2.30 2.02 21.43
CA SER A 62 -0.89 2.36 21.66
C SER A 62 -0.65 3.80 22.15
N GLY A 63 -1.71 4.63 22.21
CA GLY A 63 -1.62 6.04 22.64
C GLY A 63 -1.18 7.00 21.53
N MET A 64 -1.41 6.65 20.26
CA MET A 64 -1.07 7.51 19.13
C MET A 64 -1.87 8.83 19.17
N SER A 65 -1.24 9.94 18.77
CA SER A 65 -1.89 11.25 18.84
C SER A 65 -3.08 11.36 17.88
N ALA A 66 -4.07 12.19 18.23
CA ALA A 66 -5.24 12.42 17.39
C ALA A 66 -4.88 12.86 15.95
N ALA A 67 -3.83 13.69 15.79
CA ALA A 67 -3.36 14.12 14.47
C ALA A 67 -2.78 12.96 13.64
N MET A 68 -2.18 11.96 14.29
CA MET A 68 -1.66 10.78 13.61
C MET A 68 -2.77 9.76 13.33
N LEU A 69 -3.77 9.64 14.21
CA LEU A 69 -4.95 8.81 13.97
C LEU A 69 -5.77 9.34 12.78
N ASP A 70 -5.92 10.65 12.65
CA ASP A 70 -6.58 11.27 11.49
C ASP A 70 -5.87 10.95 10.16
N ARG A 71 -4.53 10.93 10.16
CA ARG A 71 -3.73 10.48 9.00
C ARG A 71 -3.93 9.00 8.66
N LEU A 72 -4.19 8.17 9.67
CA LEU A 72 -4.40 6.73 9.51
C LEU A 72 -5.86 6.41 9.12
N TYR A 73 -6.78 7.32 9.38
CA TYR A 73 -8.21 7.12 9.18
C TYR A 73 -8.56 6.91 7.70
N GLY A 74 -8.95 5.68 7.37
CA GLY A 74 -9.22 5.26 6.00
C GLY A 74 -10.64 5.55 5.50
N ASN A 75 -11.31 6.66 5.82
CA ASN A 75 -12.64 6.88 5.24
C ASN A 75 -12.54 7.17 3.73
N PRO A 76 -13.38 6.56 2.88
CA PRO A 76 -13.42 6.91 1.47
C PRO A 76 -13.93 8.35 1.32
N ILE A 77 -13.09 9.23 0.77
CA ILE A 77 -13.54 10.52 0.24
C ILE A 77 -14.61 10.21 -0.81
N PRO A 78 -15.83 10.77 -0.72
CA PRO A 78 -16.82 10.58 -1.77
C PRO A 78 -16.20 11.07 -3.07
N CYS A 79 -16.10 10.18 -4.06
CA CYS A 79 -15.73 10.57 -5.41
C CYS A 79 -16.70 11.68 -5.84
N ILE A 80 -16.19 12.89 -6.01
CA ILE A 80 -16.93 13.97 -6.65
C ILE A 80 -17.25 13.45 -8.07
N PRO A 81 -18.52 13.56 -8.53
CA PRO A 81 -18.96 13.02 -9.82
C PRO A 81 -18.13 13.51 -11.01
#